data_AF-A0A1Y1UVI4-F1
#
_entry.id   AF-A0A1Y1UVI4-F1
#
_cell.length_a   1.000
_cell.length_b   1.000
_cell.length_c   1.000
_cell.angle_alpha   90.00
_cell.angle_beta   90.00
_cell.angle_gamma   90.00
#
_symmetry.space_group_name_H-M   'P 1'
#
loop_
_entity.id
_entity.type
_entity.pdbx_description
1 polymer ?
#
loop_
_entity_poly.entity_id
_entity_poly.type
_entity_poly.pdbx_seq_one_letter_code
_entity_poly.pdbx_strand_id
1 'polypeptide(L)'
;MGSHRANYDAIVVGAGPGGLAAVSSLLDAEVQSILWIDKSFQGGRLNEFYREISSNTKIGIYLDALESSTTCRRIIENAPKPNAVTELEQMDREDTCRLAMAGDVLKLLIDGLKKRSEVEAAVGEVDEAHLDETEQVWKVRLSSGERHRTERLFLCTGSHPSSVSLHTRYNSSLVVLDLDHCLRQSDLPSVFEDWKDRQVTVAIIGNSHSGILVCRNLYELAESGKLDVRIFNFRRRPIKYAIYREDGIINDNSGLKGATADWAKETMDSDADPKSIIEQVDLIPDEDQVYKGYLPRCTHIVYAIGYEPNPIPQLFIGSERINDKLEFDMKTSGFRLTGFDQDKTERGLVRGLFGCGIAFPEEVADPEGNVEAAVGVAKFFKFTERVKGDWMAVR
;
A
#
# COMPACT_ATOMS: atom_id res chain seq x y z
N MET A 1 0.34 19.94 -34.46
CA MET A 1 -0.74 19.99 -33.46
C MET A 1 -0.08 19.76 -32.10
N GLY A 2 -0.17 20.73 -31.19
CA GLY A 2 0.23 20.66 -29.78
C GLY A 2 1.74 20.60 -29.49
N SER A 3 2.33 21.70 -29.00
CA SER A 3 3.70 21.73 -28.49
C SER A 3 3.85 20.83 -27.24
N HIS A 4 4.61 19.73 -27.34
CA HIS A 4 5.02 18.93 -26.18
C HIS A 4 5.73 19.82 -25.16
N ARG A 5 5.13 20.03 -23.99
CA ARG A 5 5.86 20.63 -22.86
C ARG A 5 6.92 19.63 -22.42
N ALA A 6 8.18 19.93 -22.72
CA ALA A 6 9.30 19.12 -22.27
C ALA A 6 9.65 19.38 -20.79
N ASN A 7 9.10 20.44 -20.16
CA ASN A 7 9.38 20.82 -18.78
C ASN A 7 8.07 20.90 -17.97
N TYR A 8 8.07 20.30 -16.79
CA TYR A 8 7.00 20.36 -15.79
C TYR A 8 7.56 20.87 -14.46
N ASP A 9 6.72 21.48 -13.63
CA ASP A 9 7.10 21.89 -12.28
C ASP A 9 7.25 20.66 -11.36
N ALA A 10 6.47 19.61 -11.65
CA ALA A 10 6.53 18.32 -10.98
C ALA A 10 6.20 17.15 -11.93
N ILE A 11 6.85 16.01 -11.71
CA ILE A 11 6.48 14.71 -12.29
C ILE A 11 6.14 13.76 -11.13
N VAL A 12 4.98 13.11 -11.18
CA VAL A 12 4.54 12.13 -10.19
C VAL A 12 4.39 10.76 -10.84
N VAL A 13 5.03 9.73 -10.28
CA VAL A 13 5.03 8.36 -10.80
C VAL A 13 4.19 7.46 -9.89
N GLY A 14 3.02 7.06 -10.38
CA GLY A 14 2.03 6.22 -9.70
C GLY A 14 0.75 6.98 -9.35
N ALA A 15 -0.41 6.38 -9.58
CA ALA A 15 -1.74 6.93 -9.26
C ALA A 15 -2.51 6.09 -8.23
N GLY A 16 -1.77 5.38 -7.35
CA GLY A 16 -2.33 4.85 -6.11
C GLY A 16 -2.59 5.96 -5.08
N PRO A 17 -3.02 5.60 -3.84
CA PRO A 17 -3.32 6.58 -2.79
C PRO A 17 -2.21 7.61 -2.50
N GLY A 18 -0.93 7.19 -2.53
CA GLY A 18 0.20 8.10 -2.32
C GLY A 18 0.38 9.11 -3.45
N GLY A 19 0.22 8.67 -4.70
CA GLY A 19 0.31 9.55 -5.87
C GLY A 19 -0.86 10.53 -5.96
N LEU A 20 -2.06 10.06 -5.62
CA LEU A 20 -3.23 10.92 -5.47
C LEU A 20 -2.99 12.02 -4.44
N ALA A 21 -2.52 11.64 -3.24
CA ALA A 21 -2.21 12.61 -2.18
C ALA A 21 -1.13 13.61 -2.63
N ALA A 22 -0.07 13.14 -3.29
CA ALA A 22 1.00 14.01 -3.79
C ALA A 22 0.50 15.02 -4.82
N VAL A 23 -0.27 14.59 -5.84
CA VAL A 23 -0.83 15.49 -6.86
C VAL A 23 -1.79 16.50 -6.23
N SER A 24 -2.67 16.06 -5.32
CA SER A 24 -3.58 16.95 -4.61
C SER A 24 -2.82 18.01 -3.79
N SER A 25 -1.78 17.61 -3.04
CA SER A 25 -0.98 18.55 -2.25
C SER A 25 -0.14 19.50 -3.11
N LEU A 26 0.34 19.07 -4.28
CA LEU A 26 1.02 19.94 -5.24
C LEU A 26 0.07 21.02 -5.80
N LEU A 27 -1.16 20.64 -6.15
CA LEU A 27 -2.17 21.59 -6.63
C LEU A 27 -2.63 22.55 -5.52
N ASP A 28 -2.77 22.05 -4.28
CA ASP A 28 -3.04 22.89 -3.10
C ASP A 28 -1.90 23.87 -2.78
N ALA A 29 -0.68 23.57 -3.25
CA ALA A 29 0.49 24.45 -3.21
C ALA A 29 0.66 25.30 -4.48
N GLU A 30 -0.37 25.37 -5.33
CA GLU A 30 -0.43 26.19 -6.55
C GLU A 30 0.59 25.81 -7.64
N VAL A 31 1.07 24.56 -7.67
CA VAL A 31 1.88 24.04 -8.77
C VAL A 31 1.07 24.01 -10.08
N GLN A 32 1.62 24.55 -11.16
CA GLN A 32 0.86 24.89 -12.38
C GLN A 32 1.02 23.87 -13.50
N SER A 33 2.10 23.08 -13.52
CA SER A 33 2.37 22.10 -14.58
C SER A 33 2.86 20.79 -13.98
N ILE A 34 1.98 19.79 -13.91
CA ILE A 34 2.25 18.45 -13.35
C ILE A 34 2.08 17.41 -14.45
N LEU A 35 3.10 16.58 -14.66
CA LEU A 35 2.96 15.33 -15.42
C LEU A 35 2.74 14.18 -14.43
N TRP A 36 1.56 13.58 -14.48
CA TRP A 36 1.21 12.42 -13.66
C TRP A 36 1.26 11.17 -14.52
N ILE A 37 2.09 10.20 -14.13
CA ILE A 37 2.36 9.00 -14.89
C ILE A 37 1.85 7.81 -14.09
N ASP A 38 1.03 6.96 -14.69
CA ASP A 38 0.59 5.72 -14.06
C ASP A 38 0.26 4.65 -15.10
N LYS A 39 0.29 3.38 -14.69
CA LYS A 39 0.03 2.25 -15.59
C LYS A 39 -1.43 2.18 -16.07
N SER A 40 -2.38 2.61 -15.25
CA SER A 40 -3.82 2.35 -15.52
C SER A 40 -4.77 3.43 -15.01
N PHE A 41 -4.33 4.31 -14.11
CA PHE A 41 -5.13 5.28 -13.37
C PHE A 41 -6.35 4.67 -12.68
N GLN A 42 -6.17 3.45 -12.14
CA GLN A 42 -7.23 2.73 -11.44
C GLN A 42 -7.16 2.85 -9.91
N GLY A 43 -6.30 3.71 -9.33
CA GLY A 43 -6.19 3.80 -7.86
C GLY A 43 -5.26 2.77 -7.23
N GLY A 44 -4.43 2.11 -8.06
CA GLY A 44 -3.43 1.15 -7.65
C GLY A 44 -4.01 -0.10 -6.98
N ARG A 45 -3.15 -0.85 -6.30
CA ARG A 45 -3.48 -2.17 -5.72
C ARG A 45 -4.69 -2.15 -4.78
N LEU A 46 -4.91 -1.04 -4.05
CA LEU A 46 -6.08 -0.88 -3.17
C LEU A 46 -7.39 -1.07 -3.94
N ASN A 47 -7.53 -0.40 -5.07
CA ASN A 47 -8.75 -0.47 -5.87
C ASN A 47 -8.76 -1.68 -6.82
N GLU A 48 -7.59 -2.13 -7.28
CA GLU A 48 -7.51 -3.23 -8.25
C GLU A 48 -7.71 -4.61 -7.60
N PHE A 49 -7.21 -4.82 -6.37
CA PHE A 49 -7.18 -6.13 -5.74
C PHE A 49 -7.92 -6.20 -4.40
N TYR A 50 -8.08 -5.08 -3.67
CA TYR A 50 -8.55 -5.13 -2.28
C TYR A 50 -10.00 -4.70 -2.07
N ARG A 51 -10.81 -4.62 -3.13
CA ARG A 51 -12.19 -4.13 -3.07
C ARG A 51 -13.09 -4.88 -2.08
N GLU A 52 -12.90 -6.19 -1.92
CA GLU A 52 -13.71 -7.02 -1.01
C GLU A 52 -13.31 -6.91 0.46
N ILE A 53 -12.13 -6.34 0.74
CA ILE A 53 -11.59 -6.26 2.09
C ILE A 53 -12.35 -5.21 2.91
N SER A 54 -12.69 -5.53 4.15
CA SER A 54 -13.16 -4.54 5.13
C SER A 54 -12.00 -3.62 5.52
N SER A 55 -12.19 -2.32 5.36
CA SER A 55 -11.20 -1.33 5.81
C SER A 55 -11.01 -1.41 7.32
N ASN A 56 -9.78 -1.11 7.74
CA ASN A 56 -9.43 -0.91 9.14
C ASN A 56 -9.48 0.58 9.56
N THR A 57 -9.86 1.47 8.63
CA THR A 57 -9.95 2.91 8.83
C THR A 57 -11.41 3.32 8.93
N LYS A 58 -11.74 4.13 9.94
CA LYS A 58 -13.09 4.66 10.14
C LYS A 58 -13.46 5.64 9.03
N ILE A 59 -14.73 5.67 8.66
CA ILE A 59 -15.26 6.52 7.59
C ILE A 59 -14.96 8.01 7.87
N GLY A 60 -15.12 8.46 9.12
CA GLY A 60 -14.79 9.84 9.50
C GLY A 60 -13.34 10.22 9.18
N ILE A 61 -12.39 9.32 9.43
CA ILE A 61 -10.95 9.54 9.15
C ILE A 61 -10.70 9.67 7.64
N TYR A 62 -11.42 8.90 6.81
CA TYR A 62 -11.35 9.07 5.36
C TYR A 62 -11.89 10.43 4.92
N LEU A 63 -13.09 10.79 5.37
CA LEU A 63 -13.73 12.06 4.99
C LEU A 63 -12.88 13.26 5.41
N ASP A 64 -12.38 13.28 6.64
CA ASP A 64 -11.53 14.37 7.14
C ASP A 64 -10.25 14.53 6.30
N ALA A 65 -9.66 13.42 5.87
CA ALA A 65 -8.48 13.47 5.02
C ALA A 65 -8.77 14.07 3.63
N LEU A 66 -9.93 13.76 3.04
CA LEU A 66 -10.35 14.33 1.76
C LEU A 66 -10.68 15.83 1.90
N GLU A 67 -11.34 16.20 3.00
CA GLU A 67 -11.70 17.58 3.30
C GLU A 67 -10.49 18.47 3.59
N SER A 68 -9.37 17.87 4.05
CA SER A 68 -8.14 18.62 4.30
C SER A 68 -7.51 19.20 3.02
N SER A 69 -7.78 18.60 1.84
CA SER A 69 -7.31 19.11 0.55
C SER A 69 -8.34 20.02 -0.13
N THR A 70 -7.94 21.25 -0.45
CA THR A 70 -8.82 22.18 -1.19
C THR A 70 -9.15 21.68 -2.59
N THR A 71 -8.20 21.01 -3.23
CA THR A 71 -8.34 20.41 -4.55
C THR A 71 -9.34 19.27 -4.52
N CYS A 72 -9.23 18.34 -3.56
CA CYS A 72 -10.19 17.25 -3.41
C CYS A 72 -11.60 17.77 -3.14
N ARG A 73 -11.77 18.73 -2.22
CA ARG A 73 -13.08 19.34 -1.94
C ARG A 73 -13.74 19.91 -3.19
N ARG A 74 -12.99 20.70 -3.98
CA ARG A 74 -13.51 21.27 -5.24
C ARG A 74 -13.92 20.20 -6.24
N ILE A 75 -13.17 19.10 -6.34
CA ILE A 75 -13.55 17.98 -7.22
C ILE A 75 -14.85 17.34 -6.75
N ILE A 76 -14.99 17.09 -5.45
CA ILE A 76 -16.16 16.47 -4.84
C ILE A 76 -17.39 17.37 -4.99
N GLU A 77 -17.26 18.67 -4.72
CA GLU A 77 -18.34 19.66 -4.84
C GLU A 77 -18.89 19.77 -6.26
N ASN A 78 -18.01 19.68 -7.27
CA ASN A 78 -18.38 19.80 -8.68
C ASN A 78 -18.74 18.46 -9.34
N ALA A 79 -18.58 17.34 -8.64
CA ALA A 79 -18.96 16.03 -9.18
C ALA A 79 -20.50 15.87 -9.20
N PRO A 80 -21.08 15.24 -10.24
CA PRO A 80 -22.50 14.89 -10.24
C PRO A 80 -22.88 14.10 -8.99
N LYS A 81 -24.08 14.32 -8.46
CA LYS A 81 -24.61 13.63 -7.27
C LYS A 81 -25.79 12.73 -7.67
N PRO A 82 -25.95 11.54 -7.07
CA PRO A 82 -25.05 10.92 -6.07
C PRO A 82 -23.72 10.46 -6.68
N ASN A 83 -22.69 10.40 -5.83
CA ASN A 83 -21.36 9.88 -6.14
C ASN A 83 -20.75 9.14 -4.93
N ALA A 84 -19.58 8.53 -5.13
CA ALA A 84 -18.89 7.70 -4.14
C ALA A 84 -18.66 8.40 -2.78
N VAL A 85 -18.41 9.72 -2.76
CA VAL A 85 -18.23 10.46 -1.50
C VAL A 85 -19.57 10.68 -0.82
N THR A 86 -20.62 11.07 -1.56
CA THR A 86 -21.96 11.24 -0.96
C THR A 86 -22.55 9.93 -0.43
N GLU A 87 -22.13 8.78 -0.96
CA GLU A 87 -22.50 7.47 -0.40
C GLU A 87 -21.80 7.23 0.94
N LEU A 88 -20.49 7.54 1.06
CA LEU A 88 -19.78 7.46 2.34
C LEU A 88 -20.31 8.45 3.39
N GLU A 89 -20.71 9.66 2.98
CA GLU A 89 -21.28 10.68 3.87
C GLU A 89 -22.60 10.24 4.54
N GLN A 90 -23.32 9.28 3.95
CA GLN A 90 -24.58 8.75 4.51
C GLN A 90 -24.36 7.66 5.57
N MET A 91 -23.13 7.18 5.73
CA MET A 91 -22.78 6.13 6.68
C MET A 91 -22.38 6.73 8.03
N ASP A 92 -22.39 5.91 9.09
CA ASP A 92 -21.87 6.33 10.39
C ASP A 92 -20.36 6.59 10.27
N ARG A 93 -19.91 7.74 10.77
CA ARG A 93 -18.49 8.13 10.75
C ARG A 93 -17.64 7.23 11.64
N GLU A 94 -18.23 6.60 12.65
CA GLU A 94 -17.55 5.68 13.57
C GLU A 94 -17.40 4.27 13.00
N ASP A 95 -18.15 3.94 11.95
CA ASP A 95 -18.06 2.66 11.25
C ASP A 95 -16.85 2.59 10.31
N THR A 96 -16.56 1.36 9.89
CA THR A 96 -15.63 1.08 8.78
C THR A 96 -16.42 0.76 7.50
N CYS A 97 -15.78 0.83 6.34
CA CYS A 97 -16.40 0.50 5.05
C CYS A 97 -15.62 -0.59 4.32
N ARG A 98 -16.22 -1.18 3.28
CA ARG A 98 -15.44 -2.00 2.32
C ARG A 98 -14.49 -1.11 1.54
N LEU A 99 -13.28 -1.60 1.26
CA LEU A 99 -12.31 -0.87 0.46
C LEU A 99 -12.77 -0.62 -0.98
N ALA A 100 -13.80 -1.33 -1.48
CA ALA A 100 -14.51 -0.97 -2.71
C ALA A 100 -14.95 0.50 -2.69
N MET A 101 -15.57 0.96 -1.60
CA MET A 101 -16.07 2.33 -1.48
C MET A 101 -14.91 3.34 -1.47
N ALA A 102 -13.84 3.02 -0.75
CA ALA A 102 -12.62 3.83 -0.78
C ALA A 102 -12.01 3.86 -2.20
N GLY A 103 -11.99 2.74 -2.90
CA GLY A 103 -11.55 2.63 -4.29
C GLY A 103 -12.36 3.49 -5.25
N ASP A 104 -13.68 3.53 -5.08
CA ASP A 104 -14.58 4.36 -5.90
C ASP A 104 -14.35 5.85 -5.65
N VAL A 105 -14.06 6.24 -4.40
CA VAL A 105 -13.63 7.60 -4.07
C VAL A 105 -12.28 7.96 -4.70
N LEU A 106 -11.28 7.07 -4.62
CA LEU A 106 -10.00 7.30 -5.29
C LEU A 106 -10.21 7.50 -6.78
N LYS A 107 -11.08 6.70 -7.40
CA LYS A 107 -11.36 6.79 -8.83
C LYS A 107 -12.03 8.11 -9.21
N LEU A 108 -13.03 8.54 -8.42
CA LEU A 108 -13.67 9.85 -8.57
C LEU A 108 -12.63 10.99 -8.55
N LEU A 109 -11.72 10.96 -7.58
CA LEU A 109 -10.71 12.01 -7.38
C LEU A 109 -9.65 11.98 -8.50
N ILE A 110 -9.15 10.81 -8.87
CA ILE A 110 -8.23 10.63 -10.00
C ILE A 110 -8.85 11.20 -11.28
N ASP A 111 -10.10 10.85 -11.57
CA ASP A 111 -10.78 11.32 -12.79
C ASP A 111 -11.07 12.83 -12.74
N GLY A 112 -11.28 13.40 -11.56
CA GLY A 112 -11.39 14.85 -11.37
C GLY A 112 -10.07 15.58 -11.58
N LEU A 113 -8.98 15.06 -11.03
CA LEU A 113 -7.63 15.61 -11.19
C LEU A 113 -7.17 15.58 -12.65
N LYS A 114 -7.45 14.50 -13.38
CA LYS A 114 -7.13 14.39 -14.81
C LYS A 114 -7.85 15.42 -15.69
N LYS A 115 -8.91 16.07 -15.20
CA LYS A 115 -9.64 17.13 -15.91
C LYS A 115 -9.09 18.53 -15.61
N ARG A 116 -8.15 18.65 -14.67
CA ARG A 116 -7.49 19.93 -14.34
C ARG A 116 -6.55 20.31 -15.48
N SER A 117 -6.54 21.57 -15.86
CA SER A 117 -5.63 22.11 -16.89
C SER A 117 -4.14 22.03 -16.51
N GLU A 118 -3.87 21.94 -15.21
CA GLU A 118 -2.54 21.89 -14.60
C GLU A 118 -1.95 20.47 -14.61
N VAL A 119 -2.77 19.44 -14.90
CA VAL A 119 -2.37 18.03 -14.82
C VAL A 119 -2.43 17.41 -16.22
N GLU A 120 -1.28 16.97 -16.70
CA GLU A 120 -1.17 16.09 -17.86
C GLU A 120 -1.03 14.65 -17.38
N ALA A 121 -1.92 13.77 -17.83
CA ALA A 121 -1.89 12.36 -17.46
C ALA A 121 -1.29 11.51 -18.58
N ALA A 122 -0.23 10.79 -18.29
CA ALA A 122 0.42 9.86 -19.23
C ALA A 122 0.27 8.41 -18.73
N VAL A 123 -0.27 7.55 -19.60
CA VAL A 123 -0.34 6.11 -19.30
C VAL A 123 0.99 5.48 -19.68
N GLY A 124 1.71 4.93 -18.71
CA GLY A 124 3.00 4.30 -18.95
C GLY A 124 3.83 4.05 -17.70
N GLU A 125 5.10 3.73 -17.95
CA GLU A 125 6.11 3.49 -16.92
C GLU A 125 7.32 4.40 -17.17
N VAL A 126 8.09 4.65 -16.12
CA VAL A 126 9.32 5.42 -16.18
C VAL A 126 10.50 4.45 -16.05
N ASP A 127 11.37 4.42 -17.05
CA ASP A 127 12.53 3.52 -17.06
C ASP A 127 13.71 4.13 -16.30
N GLU A 128 13.97 5.41 -16.54
CA GLU A 128 15.13 6.11 -15.99
C GLU A 128 14.83 7.60 -15.69
N ALA A 129 15.54 8.14 -14.72
CA ALA A 129 15.63 9.57 -14.48
C ALA A 129 17.07 9.97 -14.13
N HIS A 130 17.54 11.06 -14.74
CA HIS A 130 18.90 11.58 -14.55
C HIS A 130 18.83 12.99 -13.95
N LEU A 131 19.45 13.22 -12.80
CA LEU A 131 19.63 14.55 -12.25
C LEU A 131 20.77 15.25 -13.00
N ASP A 132 20.45 16.36 -13.65
CA ASP A 132 21.43 17.30 -14.18
C ASP A 132 21.87 18.23 -13.04
N GLU A 133 23.11 18.08 -12.57
CA GLU A 133 23.65 18.87 -11.45
C GLU A 133 23.97 20.32 -11.84
N THR A 134 24.04 20.66 -13.12
CA THR A 134 24.27 22.06 -13.53
C THR A 134 22.95 22.81 -13.56
N GLU A 135 21.93 22.20 -14.16
CA GLU A 135 20.60 22.78 -14.31
C GLU A 135 19.71 22.54 -13.09
N GLN A 136 20.11 21.62 -12.21
CA GLN A 136 19.36 21.19 -11.03
C GLN A 136 17.96 20.68 -11.39
N VAL A 137 17.86 19.90 -12.47
CA VAL A 137 16.60 19.30 -12.95
C VAL A 137 16.76 17.82 -13.26
N TRP A 138 15.70 17.07 -13.02
CA TRP A 138 15.56 15.67 -13.42
C TRP A 138 15.15 15.57 -14.89
N LYS A 139 15.87 14.78 -15.69
CA LYS A 139 15.51 14.35 -17.05
C LYS A 139 14.92 12.94 -16.94
N VAL A 140 13.63 12.82 -17.20
CA VAL A 140 12.83 11.59 -17.03
C VAL A 140 12.52 10.98 -18.39
N ARG A 141 12.73 9.66 -18.53
CA ARG A 141 12.39 8.91 -19.75
C ARG A 141 11.33 7.86 -19.47
N LEU A 142 10.24 7.93 -20.22
CA LEU A 142 9.19 6.89 -20.20
C LEU A 142 9.61 5.70 -21.06
N SER A 143 9.02 4.53 -20.81
CA SER A 143 9.23 3.34 -21.64
C SER A 143 8.75 3.51 -23.09
N SER A 144 7.89 4.50 -23.36
CA SER A 144 7.50 4.93 -24.72
C SER A 144 8.65 5.59 -25.50
N GLY A 145 9.73 5.98 -24.81
CA GLY A 145 10.83 6.78 -25.35
C GLY A 145 10.64 8.29 -25.20
N GLU A 146 9.47 8.75 -24.74
CA GLU A 146 9.20 10.15 -24.43
C GLU A 146 10.11 10.66 -23.31
N ARG A 147 10.48 11.94 -23.39
CA ARG A 147 11.43 12.57 -22.47
C ARG A 147 10.85 13.86 -21.93
N HIS A 148 10.94 14.01 -20.62
CA HIS A 148 10.45 15.17 -19.90
C HIS A 148 11.48 15.64 -18.88
N ARG A 149 11.30 16.84 -18.36
CA ARG A 149 12.18 17.47 -17.37
C ARG A 149 11.35 18.02 -16.23
N THR A 150 11.90 17.99 -15.02
CA THR A 150 11.24 18.53 -13.83
C THR A 150 12.23 18.94 -12.75
N GLU A 151 11.86 19.92 -11.93
CA GLU A 151 12.57 20.23 -10.69
C GLU A 151 12.22 19.25 -9.57
N ARG A 152 11.03 18.64 -9.63
CA ARG A 152 10.47 17.77 -8.58
C ARG A 152 9.98 16.45 -9.18
N LEU A 153 10.55 15.34 -8.74
CA LEU A 153 10.19 13.98 -9.12
C LEU A 153 9.68 13.23 -7.90
N PHE A 154 8.44 12.76 -7.97
CA PHE A 154 7.78 12.01 -6.90
C PHE A 154 7.63 10.54 -7.27
N LEU A 155 8.19 9.67 -6.43
CA LEU A 155 8.05 8.22 -6.53
C LEU A 155 6.88 7.77 -5.65
N CYS A 156 5.78 7.36 -6.28
CA CYS A 156 4.57 6.85 -5.64
C CYS A 156 4.25 5.45 -6.16
N THR A 157 5.29 4.62 -6.32
CA THR A 157 5.27 3.36 -7.09
C THR A 157 4.49 2.22 -6.44
N GLY A 158 4.08 2.36 -5.18
CA GLY A 158 3.35 1.34 -4.43
C GLY A 158 4.21 0.14 -4.04
N SER A 159 3.57 -0.94 -3.61
CA SER A 159 4.22 -2.17 -3.14
C SER A 159 3.50 -3.42 -3.67
N HIS A 160 4.11 -4.57 -3.43
CA HIS A 160 3.54 -5.90 -3.67
C HIS A 160 3.78 -6.83 -2.46
N PRO A 161 2.95 -7.87 -2.26
CA PRO A 161 3.19 -8.90 -1.26
C PRO A 161 4.60 -9.48 -1.39
N SER A 162 5.31 -9.58 -0.27
CA SER A 162 6.66 -10.13 -0.28
C SER A 162 6.65 -11.61 -0.65
N SER A 163 7.55 -12.01 -1.55
CA SER A 163 7.67 -13.40 -2.00
C SER A 163 8.90 -14.08 -1.39
N VAL A 164 8.73 -15.31 -0.89
CA VAL A 164 9.81 -16.16 -0.39
C VAL A 164 9.57 -17.62 -0.76
N SER A 165 10.63 -18.42 -0.76
CA SER A 165 10.60 -19.85 -1.10
C SER A 165 11.00 -20.76 0.07
N LEU A 166 10.78 -20.30 1.30
CA LEU A 166 11.13 -21.01 2.55
C LEU A 166 10.64 -22.47 2.58
N HIS A 167 9.46 -22.75 2.02
CA HIS A 167 8.86 -24.08 2.04
C HIS A 167 9.67 -25.12 1.28
N THR A 168 10.45 -24.72 0.27
CA THR A 168 11.11 -25.63 -0.68
C THR A 168 12.03 -26.66 0.00
N ARG A 169 12.65 -26.29 1.14
CA ARG A 169 13.51 -27.19 1.93
C ARG A 169 12.75 -28.21 2.78
N TYR A 170 11.45 -28.02 2.97
CA TYR A 170 10.59 -28.89 3.80
C TYR A 170 9.61 -29.69 2.95
N ASN A 171 9.05 -29.05 1.93
CA ASN A 171 8.13 -29.64 0.97
C ASN A 171 8.16 -28.81 -0.32
N SER A 172 8.91 -29.27 -1.32
CA SER A 172 9.04 -28.62 -2.63
C SER A 172 7.81 -28.80 -3.54
N SER A 173 6.80 -29.57 -3.11
CA SER A 173 5.57 -29.80 -3.89
C SER A 173 4.41 -28.90 -3.48
N LEU A 174 4.58 -28.04 -2.47
CA LEU A 174 3.54 -27.09 -2.07
C LEU A 174 3.22 -26.12 -3.20
N VAL A 175 1.93 -25.93 -3.45
CA VAL A 175 1.44 -24.88 -4.33
C VAL A 175 1.47 -23.56 -3.56
N VAL A 176 2.28 -22.60 -4.01
CA VAL A 176 2.31 -21.26 -3.45
C VAL A 176 1.12 -20.48 -3.99
N LEU A 177 0.24 -20.05 -3.09
CA LEU A 177 -0.92 -19.24 -3.42
C LEU A 177 -0.57 -17.75 -3.39
N ASP A 178 -1.06 -17.02 -4.39
CA ASP A 178 -0.93 -15.57 -4.46
C ASP A 178 -1.76 -14.89 -3.35
N LEU A 179 -1.12 -14.01 -2.58
CA LEU A 179 -1.77 -13.37 -1.43
C LEU A 179 -2.95 -12.51 -1.86
N ASP A 180 -2.88 -11.80 -2.99
CA ASP A 180 -3.96 -10.91 -3.41
C ASP A 180 -5.22 -11.70 -3.77
N HIS A 181 -5.06 -12.83 -4.47
CA HIS A 181 -6.18 -13.75 -4.73
C HIS A 181 -6.74 -14.35 -3.43
N CYS A 182 -5.89 -14.66 -2.45
CA CYS A 182 -6.36 -15.21 -1.18
C CYS A 182 -7.12 -14.20 -0.30
N LEU A 183 -6.85 -12.91 -0.46
CA LEU A 183 -7.58 -11.84 0.23
C LEU A 183 -8.96 -11.57 -0.38
N ARG A 184 -9.20 -12.01 -1.62
CA ARG A 184 -10.48 -11.90 -2.33
C ARG A 184 -11.28 -13.18 -2.17
N GLN A 185 -12.26 -13.15 -1.26
CA GLN A 185 -13.10 -14.32 -0.97
C GLN A 185 -13.80 -14.85 -2.23
N SER A 186 -14.19 -13.98 -3.16
CA SER A 186 -14.83 -14.38 -4.42
C SER A 186 -13.92 -15.15 -5.38
N ASP A 187 -12.60 -14.95 -5.32
CA ASP A 187 -11.64 -15.63 -6.20
C ASP A 187 -11.30 -17.04 -5.70
N LEU A 188 -11.35 -17.27 -4.39
CA LEU A 188 -10.90 -18.50 -3.75
C LEU A 188 -11.51 -19.80 -4.33
N PRO A 189 -12.80 -19.90 -4.70
CA PRO A 189 -13.32 -21.11 -5.34
C PRO A 189 -12.59 -21.49 -6.63
N SER A 190 -12.15 -20.49 -7.41
CA SER A 190 -11.38 -20.72 -8.64
C SER A 190 -9.92 -21.09 -8.36
N VAL A 191 -9.35 -20.57 -7.26
CA VAL A 191 -7.99 -20.92 -6.79
C VAL A 191 -7.90 -22.42 -6.44
N PHE A 192 -8.99 -23.01 -5.94
CA PHE A 192 -9.05 -24.42 -5.56
C PHE A 192 -9.90 -25.29 -6.50
N GLU A 193 -10.10 -24.86 -7.75
CA GLU A 193 -10.95 -25.59 -8.71
C GLU A 193 -10.52 -27.05 -8.88
N ASP A 194 -9.22 -27.30 -8.99
CA ASP A 194 -8.63 -28.65 -9.14
C ASP A 194 -8.67 -29.51 -7.86
N TRP A 195 -9.17 -28.94 -6.75
CA TRP A 195 -9.17 -29.55 -5.42
C TRP A 195 -10.57 -29.71 -4.82
N LYS A 196 -11.65 -29.44 -5.56
CA LYS A 196 -13.04 -29.49 -5.06
C LYS A 196 -13.43 -30.82 -4.40
N ASP A 197 -12.85 -31.94 -4.86
CA ASP A 197 -13.15 -33.29 -4.37
C ASP A 197 -12.09 -33.85 -3.42
N ARG A 198 -11.22 -32.99 -2.87
CA ARG A 198 -10.09 -33.41 -2.02
C ARG A 198 -9.96 -32.47 -0.83
N GLN A 199 -9.50 -33.02 0.29
CA GLN A 199 -9.09 -32.18 1.40
C GLN A 199 -7.88 -31.34 0.99
N VAL A 200 -7.97 -30.04 1.26
CA VAL A 200 -6.89 -29.07 1.11
C VAL A 200 -6.33 -28.75 2.49
N THR A 201 -5.01 -28.82 2.63
CA THR A 201 -4.33 -28.32 3.83
C THR A 201 -3.50 -27.10 3.47
N VAL A 202 -3.84 -25.93 4.01
CA VAL A 202 -3.18 -24.66 3.69
C VAL A 202 -2.30 -24.21 4.87
N ALA A 203 -1.01 -24.03 4.60
CA ALA A 203 -0.11 -23.31 5.51
C ALA A 203 -0.23 -21.80 5.27
N ILE A 204 -0.51 -21.02 6.30
CA ILE A 204 -0.53 -19.55 6.23
C ILE A 204 0.58 -19.02 7.12
N ILE A 205 1.61 -18.42 6.52
CA ILE A 205 2.75 -17.86 7.24
C ILE A 205 2.48 -16.40 7.56
N GLY A 206 2.29 -16.08 8.84
CA GLY A 206 2.01 -14.73 9.33
C GLY A 206 0.61 -14.61 9.94
N ASN A 207 0.51 -13.84 11.02
CA ASN A 207 -0.72 -13.64 11.80
C ASN A 207 -1.07 -12.14 12.00
N SER A 208 -0.58 -11.28 11.11
CA SER A 208 -1.04 -9.89 10.98
C SER A 208 -2.29 -9.81 10.10
N HIS A 209 -2.78 -8.60 9.79
CA HIS A 209 -4.08 -8.37 9.16
C HIS A 209 -4.33 -9.22 7.90
N SER A 210 -3.41 -9.25 6.94
CA SER A 210 -3.56 -10.05 5.73
C SER A 210 -3.62 -11.55 6.03
N GLY A 211 -2.77 -12.06 6.92
CA GLY A 211 -2.72 -13.48 7.25
C GLY A 211 -4.01 -13.94 7.92
N ILE A 212 -4.50 -13.18 8.90
CA ILE A 212 -5.76 -13.49 9.59
C ILE A 212 -6.97 -13.35 8.66
N LEU A 213 -6.96 -12.38 7.73
CA LEU A 213 -8.03 -12.27 6.75
C LEU A 213 -8.05 -13.45 5.78
N VAL A 214 -6.89 -13.98 5.36
CA VAL A 214 -6.83 -15.22 4.58
C VAL A 214 -7.35 -16.40 5.39
N CYS A 215 -6.95 -16.52 6.67
CA CYS A 215 -7.50 -17.54 7.58
C CYS A 215 -9.03 -17.47 7.60
N ARG A 216 -9.58 -16.28 7.80
CA ARG A 216 -11.01 -16.02 7.83
C ARG A 216 -11.70 -16.42 6.53
N ASN A 217 -11.19 -15.96 5.39
CA ASN A 217 -11.80 -16.24 4.09
C ASN A 217 -11.86 -17.75 3.80
N LEU A 218 -10.79 -18.49 4.11
CA LEU A 218 -10.74 -19.95 3.94
C LEU A 218 -11.63 -20.67 4.95
N TYR A 219 -11.66 -20.21 6.21
CA TYR A 219 -12.51 -20.77 7.24
C TYR A 219 -14.00 -20.64 6.89
N GLU A 220 -14.44 -19.46 6.43
CA GLU A 220 -15.83 -19.23 6.01
C GLU A 220 -16.22 -20.10 4.79
N LEU A 221 -15.29 -20.36 3.86
CA LEU A 221 -15.51 -21.32 2.77
C LEU A 221 -15.69 -22.74 3.29
N ALA A 222 -14.87 -23.16 4.25
CA ALA A 222 -14.97 -24.45 4.91
C ALA A 222 -16.33 -24.62 5.61
N GLU A 223 -16.75 -23.61 6.37
CA GLU A 223 -18.02 -23.61 7.08
C GLU A 223 -19.22 -23.69 6.13
N SER A 224 -19.13 -23.03 4.98
CA SER A 224 -20.17 -23.08 3.94
C SER A 224 -20.22 -24.42 3.19
N GLY A 225 -19.26 -25.32 3.42
CA GLY A 225 -19.15 -26.61 2.74
C GLY A 225 -18.68 -26.51 1.28
N LYS A 226 -18.18 -25.35 0.85
CA LYS A 226 -17.68 -25.14 -0.52
C LYS A 226 -16.28 -25.70 -0.75
N LEU A 227 -15.52 -25.93 0.33
CA LEU A 227 -14.17 -26.46 0.29
C LEU A 227 -13.89 -27.27 1.57
N ASP A 228 -13.40 -28.50 1.44
CA ASP A 228 -12.85 -29.25 2.59
C ASP A 228 -11.42 -28.76 2.86
N VAL A 229 -11.25 -27.85 3.81
CA VAL A 229 -9.95 -27.23 4.11
C VAL A 229 -9.56 -27.32 5.58
N ARG A 230 -8.29 -27.68 5.82
CA ARG A 230 -7.59 -27.56 7.10
C ARG A 230 -6.56 -26.42 6.99
N ILE A 231 -6.49 -25.57 8.01
CA ILE A 231 -5.64 -24.38 8.04
C ILE A 231 -4.61 -24.52 9.16
N PHE A 232 -3.33 -24.37 8.82
CA PHE A 232 -2.27 -24.15 9.79
C PHE A 232 -1.80 -22.71 9.71
N ASN A 233 -2.12 -21.89 10.72
CA ASN A 233 -1.65 -20.51 10.79
C ASN A 233 -0.39 -20.42 11.66
N PHE A 234 0.75 -20.14 11.02
CA PHE A 234 2.05 -20.08 11.69
C PHE A 234 2.32 -18.68 12.23
N ARG A 235 2.68 -18.59 13.50
CA ARG A 235 2.92 -17.33 14.20
C ARG A 235 4.21 -17.35 15.03
N ARG A 236 4.88 -16.20 15.11
CA ARG A 236 6.03 -15.96 16.01
C ARG A 236 5.62 -15.37 17.35
N ARG A 237 4.40 -14.86 17.45
CA ARG A 237 3.85 -14.19 18.63
C ARG A 237 2.32 -14.25 18.56
N PRO A 238 1.61 -14.07 19.69
CA PRO A 238 0.16 -13.94 19.69
C PRO A 238 -0.34 -12.82 18.76
N ILE A 239 -1.61 -12.87 18.36
CA ILE A 239 -2.24 -11.84 17.53
C ILE A 239 -2.16 -10.50 18.26
N LYS A 240 -1.67 -9.48 17.56
CA LYS A 240 -1.54 -8.11 18.07
C LYS A 240 -2.79 -7.33 17.66
N TYR A 241 -3.49 -6.73 18.62
CA TYR A 241 -4.68 -5.91 18.37
C TYR A 241 -4.38 -4.41 18.52
N ALA A 242 -5.13 -3.59 17.80
CA ALA A 242 -5.13 -2.16 18.02
C ALA A 242 -5.95 -1.80 19.26
N ILE A 243 -5.46 -0.85 20.05
CA ILE A 243 -6.11 -0.41 21.29
C ILE A 243 -6.49 1.06 21.15
N TYR A 244 -7.79 1.34 21.13
CA TYR A 244 -8.32 2.70 21.06
C TYR A 244 -8.26 3.36 22.44
N ARG A 245 -7.65 4.55 22.50
CA ARG A 245 -7.58 5.42 23.68
C ARG A 245 -8.04 6.84 23.30
N GLU A 246 -8.19 7.70 24.30
CA GLU A 246 -8.55 9.12 24.08
C GLU A 246 -7.43 9.90 23.38
N ASP A 247 -6.17 9.52 23.61
CA ASP A 247 -4.96 10.17 23.09
C ASP A 247 -4.43 9.57 21.77
N GLY A 248 -5.09 8.53 21.25
CA GLY A 248 -4.74 7.90 19.98
C GLY A 248 -5.03 6.40 19.94
N ILE A 249 -4.38 5.72 19.00
CA ILE A 249 -4.51 4.27 18.82
C ILE A 249 -3.13 3.65 18.99
N ILE A 250 -3.01 2.68 19.91
CA ILE A 250 -1.78 1.90 20.07
C ILE A 250 -1.79 0.77 19.06
N ASN A 251 -0.63 0.50 18.46
CA ASN A 251 -0.50 -0.43 17.35
C ASN A 251 -1.39 -0.02 16.17
N ASP A 252 -1.49 1.27 15.88
CA ASP A 252 -2.37 1.80 14.85
C ASP A 252 -2.07 1.22 13.45
N ASN A 253 -0.81 0.93 13.17
CA ASN A 253 -0.38 0.40 11.87
C ASN A 253 -0.07 -1.10 11.91
N SER A 254 0.22 -1.66 13.08
CA SER A 254 0.61 -3.07 13.23
C SER A 254 -0.45 -3.98 13.86
N GLY A 255 -1.48 -3.42 14.51
CA GLY A 255 -2.53 -4.16 15.20
C GLY A 255 -3.75 -4.48 14.32
N LEU A 256 -4.38 -5.63 14.56
CA LEU A 256 -5.66 -6.00 13.97
C LEU A 256 -6.79 -5.06 14.43
N LYS A 257 -7.70 -4.73 13.50
CA LYS A 257 -8.83 -3.82 13.71
C LYS A 257 -10.09 -4.31 12.98
N GLY A 258 -11.23 -3.73 13.35
CA GLY A 258 -12.52 -3.94 12.69
C GLY A 258 -12.95 -5.41 12.67
N ALA A 259 -13.74 -5.77 11.67
CA ALA A 259 -14.37 -7.09 11.59
C ALA A 259 -13.37 -8.26 11.58
N THR A 260 -12.15 -8.08 11.08
CA THR A 260 -11.10 -9.12 11.13
C THR A 260 -10.59 -9.35 12.56
N ALA A 261 -10.47 -8.28 13.35
CA ALA A 261 -10.10 -8.39 14.77
C ALA A 261 -11.17 -9.09 15.60
N ASP A 262 -12.43 -8.74 15.36
CA ASP A 262 -13.55 -9.31 16.10
C ASP A 262 -13.67 -10.81 15.79
N TRP A 263 -13.60 -11.19 14.51
CA TRP A 263 -13.56 -12.59 14.10
C TRP A 263 -12.40 -13.38 14.73
N ALA A 264 -11.20 -12.79 14.78
CA ALA A 264 -10.03 -13.43 15.37
C ALA A 264 -10.21 -13.70 16.88
N LYS A 265 -10.77 -12.74 17.62
CA LYS A 265 -11.09 -12.92 19.05
C LYS A 265 -12.14 -14.02 19.26
N GLU A 266 -13.17 -14.03 18.42
CA GLU A 266 -14.29 -14.95 18.53
C GLU A 266 -13.98 -16.37 18.10
N THR A 267 -13.07 -16.57 17.14
CA THR A 267 -12.79 -17.88 16.53
C THR A 267 -11.41 -18.42 16.91
N MET A 268 -10.38 -17.57 16.86
CA MET A 268 -8.98 -18.02 17.02
C MET A 268 -8.49 -17.92 18.46
N ASP A 269 -8.84 -16.87 19.21
CA ASP A 269 -8.36 -16.69 20.60
C ASP A 269 -9.24 -17.40 21.63
N SER A 270 -10.51 -17.65 21.31
CA SER A 270 -11.49 -18.32 22.17
C SER A 270 -11.43 -19.86 22.08
N ASP A 271 -10.62 -20.40 21.17
CA ASP A 271 -10.63 -21.80 20.72
C ASP A 271 -12.02 -22.30 20.29
N ALA A 272 -12.90 -21.40 19.83
CA ALA A 272 -14.25 -21.72 19.35
C ALA A 272 -14.26 -22.25 17.91
N ASP A 273 -13.46 -23.29 17.64
CA ASP A 273 -13.45 -24.02 16.37
C ASP A 273 -13.88 -25.48 16.60
N PRO A 274 -15.20 -25.75 16.71
CA PRO A 274 -15.69 -27.09 17.03
C PRO A 274 -15.41 -28.11 15.93
N LYS A 275 -15.11 -27.66 14.70
CA LYS A 275 -14.81 -28.51 13.55
C LYS A 275 -13.32 -28.77 13.38
N SER A 276 -12.46 -28.09 14.16
CA SER A 276 -11.02 -28.13 13.97
C SER A 276 -10.67 -27.86 12.50
N ILE A 277 -11.16 -26.76 11.95
CA ILE A 277 -10.78 -26.24 10.63
C ILE A 277 -9.42 -25.53 10.70
N ILE A 278 -9.14 -24.76 11.76
CA ILE A 278 -7.93 -23.97 11.92
C ILE A 278 -7.11 -24.41 13.15
N GLU A 279 -5.80 -24.29 13.04
CA GLU A 279 -4.85 -24.50 14.14
C GLU A 279 -3.78 -23.42 14.10
N GLN A 280 -3.60 -22.73 15.23
CA GLN A 280 -2.52 -21.77 15.41
C GLN A 280 -1.24 -22.51 15.82
N VAL A 281 -0.19 -22.39 15.00
CA VAL A 281 1.08 -23.09 15.19
C VAL A 281 2.16 -22.10 15.60
N ASP A 282 2.66 -22.26 16.83
CA ASP A 282 3.75 -21.43 17.36
C ASP A 282 5.10 -21.86 16.78
N LEU A 283 5.85 -20.90 16.22
CA LEU A 283 7.18 -21.12 15.62
C LEU A 283 8.32 -21.10 16.65
N ILE A 284 8.03 -20.85 17.92
CA ILE A 284 9.01 -20.72 19.00
C ILE A 284 8.90 -21.97 19.89
N PRO A 285 10.02 -22.54 20.39
CA PRO A 285 11.40 -22.04 20.30
C PRO A 285 12.18 -22.47 19.05
N ASP A 286 11.70 -23.43 18.27
CA ASP A 286 12.44 -24.00 17.14
C ASP A 286 11.63 -23.96 15.83
N GLU A 287 11.76 -22.85 15.10
CA GLU A 287 11.05 -22.58 13.85
C GLU A 287 11.32 -23.67 12.79
N ASP A 288 12.54 -24.21 12.75
CA ASP A 288 12.93 -25.22 11.75
C ASP A 288 12.27 -26.58 12.03
N GLN A 289 12.25 -27.02 13.29
CA GLN A 289 11.58 -28.26 13.68
C GLN A 289 10.07 -28.17 13.48
N VAL A 290 9.46 -27.03 13.80
CA VAL A 290 8.03 -26.80 13.58
C VAL A 290 7.70 -26.93 12.09
N TYR A 291 8.43 -26.26 11.20
CA TYR A 291 8.17 -26.41 9.76
C TYR A 291 8.40 -27.83 9.26
N LYS A 292 9.43 -28.55 9.74
CA LYS A 292 9.65 -29.97 9.41
C LYS A 292 8.48 -30.86 9.81
N GLY A 293 7.79 -30.56 10.90
CA GLY A 293 6.64 -31.33 11.37
C GLY A 293 5.33 -31.04 10.62
N TYR A 294 5.12 -29.79 10.20
CA TYR A 294 3.83 -29.36 9.65
C TYR A 294 3.81 -29.20 8.12
N LEU A 295 4.83 -28.62 7.50
CA LEU A 295 4.80 -28.32 6.05
C LEU A 295 4.70 -29.57 5.15
N PRO A 296 5.26 -30.75 5.50
CA PRO A 296 5.03 -31.98 4.74
C PRO A 296 3.56 -32.44 4.71
N ARG A 297 2.72 -31.96 5.64
CA ARG A 297 1.29 -32.28 5.72
C ARG A 297 0.42 -31.31 4.90
N CYS A 298 1.02 -30.24 4.39
CA CYS A 298 0.33 -29.20 3.65
C CYS A 298 0.27 -29.54 2.16
N THR A 299 -0.71 -28.96 1.48
CA THR A 299 -0.89 -29.00 0.02
C THR A 299 -0.57 -27.65 -0.61
N HIS A 300 -0.88 -26.58 0.11
CA HIS A 300 -0.72 -25.20 -0.33
C HIS A 300 -0.05 -24.37 0.75
N ILE A 301 0.52 -23.24 0.35
CA ILE A 301 1.10 -22.25 1.26
C ILE A 301 0.78 -20.83 0.82
N VAL A 302 0.45 -19.97 1.77
CA VAL A 302 0.26 -18.53 1.60
C VAL A 302 1.29 -17.79 2.44
N TYR A 303 2.01 -16.84 1.83
CA TYR A 303 2.92 -15.96 2.54
C TYR A 303 2.25 -14.62 2.82
N ALA A 304 1.89 -14.37 4.07
CA ALA A 304 1.31 -13.11 4.55
C ALA A 304 2.31 -12.39 5.47
N ILE A 305 3.52 -12.19 4.97
CA ILE A 305 4.70 -11.76 5.74
C ILE A 305 5.09 -10.29 5.54
N GLY A 306 4.23 -9.51 4.90
CA GLY A 306 4.45 -8.09 4.62
C GLY A 306 4.48 -7.78 3.13
N TYR A 307 4.88 -6.55 2.84
CA TYR A 307 4.96 -6.01 1.49
C TYR A 307 6.35 -5.46 1.25
N GLU A 308 6.80 -5.54 0.00
CA GLU A 308 8.04 -4.91 -0.45
C GLU A 308 7.75 -3.81 -1.47
N PRO A 309 8.52 -2.71 -1.48
CA PRO A 309 8.37 -1.65 -2.47
C PRO A 309 8.42 -2.19 -3.90
N ASN A 310 7.55 -1.68 -4.77
CA ASN A 310 7.68 -1.93 -6.20
C ASN A 310 8.99 -1.32 -6.71
N PRO A 311 9.61 -1.90 -7.76
CA PRO A 311 10.78 -1.31 -8.39
C PRO A 311 10.54 0.16 -8.74
N ILE A 312 11.53 0.99 -8.42
CA ILE A 312 11.58 2.39 -8.85
C ILE A 312 12.38 2.51 -10.16
N PRO A 313 12.22 3.60 -10.92
CA PRO A 313 13.02 3.86 -12.12
C PRO A 313 14.52 3.82 -11.83
N GLN A 314 15.35 3.58 -12.84
CA GLN A 314 16.79 3.72 -12.70
C GLN A 314 17.14 5.20 -12.48
N LEU A 315 17.75 5.52 -11.33
CA LEU A 315 18.06 6.89 -10.96
C LEU A 315 19.54 7.14 -11.08
N PHE A 316 19.90 8.28 -11.69
CA PHE A 316 21.28 8.66 -11.94
C PHE A 316 21.58 10.07 -11.47
N ILE A 317 22.80 10.27 -10.94
CA ILE A 317 23.42 11.58 -10.76
C ILE A 317 24.70 11.58 -11.58
N GLY A 318 24.79 12.47 -12.58
CA GLY A 318 25.81 12.37 -13.61
C GLY A 318 25.73 11.02 -14.34
N SER A 319 26.83 10.24 -14.32
CA SER A 319 26.90 8.89 -14.89
C SER A 319 26.68 7.78 -13.86
N GLU A 320 26.52 8.11 -12.58
CA GLU A 320 26.44 7.14 -11.50
C GLU A 320 25.00 6.73 -11.22
N ARG A 321 24.73 5.42 -11.20
CA ARG A 321 23.43 4.89 -10.76
C ARG A 321 23.36 4.89 -9.23
N ILE A 322 22.32 5.51 -8.69
CA ILE A 322 22.19 5.75 -7.24
C ILE A 322 21.17 4.84 -6.54
N ASN A 323 20.39 4.02 -7.25
CA ASN A 323 19.31 3.20 -6.68
C ASN A 323 19.70 2.44 -5.41
N ASP A 324 20.84 1.74 -5.41
CA ASP A 324 21.28 0.89 -4.29
C ASP A 324 21.86 1.70 -3.11
N LYS A 325 21.94 3.02 -3.25
CA LYS A 325 22.46 3.96 -2.25
C LYS A 325 21.38 4.84 -1.65
N LEU A 326 20.13 4.72 -2.11
CA LEU A 326 19.04 5.58 -1.66
C LEU A 326 18.44 5.05 -0.36
N GLU A 327 18.30 5.95 0.61
CA GLU A 327 17.54 5.73 1.83
C GLU A 327 16.39 6.75 1.88
N PHE A 328 15.16 6.27 2.00
CA PHE A 328 14.00 7.16 2.11
C PHE A 328 13.93 7.79 3.50
N ASP A 329 13.80 9.10 3.56
CA ASP A 329 13.60 9.84 4.80
C ASP A 329 12.11 10.00 5.09
N MET A 330 11.62 9.14 5.98
CA MET A 330 10.22 9.07 6.41
C MET A 330 9.70 10.35 7.09
N LYS A 331 10.56 11.33 7.40
CA LYS A 331 10.15 12.61 8.02
C LYS A 331 10.00 13.73 7.00
N THR A 332 10.84 13.72 5.96
CA THR A 332 10.91 14.81 4.98
C THR A 332 10.28 14.46 3.63
N SER A 333 9.92 13.20 3.39
CA SER A 333 9.52 12.67 2.08
C SER A 333 10.66 12.67 1.05
N GLY A 334 11.87 13.09 1.41
CA GLY A 334 13.04 13.07 0.52
C GLY A 334 13.82 11.76 0.57
N PHE A 335 14.86 11.67 -0.24
CA PHE A 335 15.81 10.55 -0.21
C PHE A 335 17.20 11.03 0.16
N ARG A 336 17.95 10.22 0.91
CA ARG A 336 19.36 10.45 1.25
C ARG A 336 20.25 9.50 0.47
N LEU A 337 21.48 9.93 0.19
CA LEU A 337 22.51 9.03 -0.35
C LEU A 337 23.36 8.46 0.79
N THR A 338 23.38 7.15 0.90
CA THR A 338 24.27 6.42 1.79
C THR A 338 25.67 6.34 1.17
N GLY A 339 26.71 6.57 1.97
CA GLY A 339 28.11 6.46 1.54
C GLY A 339 28.68 7.63 0.73
N PHE A 340 27.96 8.76 0.63
CA PHE A 340 28.53 10.02 0.13
C PHE A 340 29.03 10.89 1.30
N ASP A 341 30.09 11.65 1.05
CA ASP A 341 30.65 12.59 2.01
C ASP A 341 29.59 13.65 2.37
N GLN A 342 29.26 13.78 3.66
CA GLN A 342 28.12 14.56 4.15
C GLN A 342 28.23 16.07 3.84
N ASP A 343 29.40 16.52 3.38
CA ASP A 343 29.71 17.92 3.10
C ASP A 343 29.28 18.44 1.72
N LYS A 344 28.70 17.61 0.83
CA LYS A 344 28.37 18.03 -0.56
C LYS A 344 26.89 18.12 -0.93
N THR A 345 25.98 17.91 0.00
CA THR A 345 24.53 18.10 -0.23
C THR A 345 23.93 18.88 0.93
N GLU A 346 23.14 19.92 0.67
CA GLU A 346 22.39 20.59 1.75
C GLU A 346 21.53 19.53 2.46
N ARG A 347 21.91 19.17 3.69
CA ARG A 347 21.26 18.18 4.58
C ARG A 347 21.34 16.68 4.17
N GLY A 348 22.15 16.29 3.19
CA GLY A 348 22.25 14.87 2.81
C GLY A 348 21.14 14.36 1.89
N LEU A 349 20.22 15.23 1.45
CA LEU A 349 19.07 14.86 0.62
C LEU A 349 19.36 15.01 -0.88
N VAL A 350 18.81 14.10 -1.69
CA VAL A 350 18.82 14.17 -3.15
C VAL A 350 17.79 15.22 -3.57
N ARG A 351 18.29 16.33 -4.13
CA ARG A 351 17.47 17.48 -4.49
C ARG A 351 16.35 17.10 -5.45
N GLY A 352 15.14 17.56 -5.14
CA GLY A 352 13.97 17.39 -6.00
C GLY A 352 13.47 15.96 -6.13
N LEU A 353 13.99 14.99 -5.36
CA LEU A 353 13.53 13.61 -5.37
C LEU A 353 12.72 13.32 -4.10
N PHE A 354 11.46 12.93 -4.27
CA PHE A 354 10.52 12.71 -3.19
C PHE A 354 9.78 11.39 -3.31
N GLY A 355 9.24 10.88 -2.20
CA GLY A 355 8.49 9.63 -2.15
C GLY A 355 7.21 9.76 -1.32
N CYS A 356 6.14 9.09 -1.74
CA CYS A 356 4.91 9.00 -0.96
C CYS A 356 4.19 7.66 -1.18
N GLY A 357 3.41 7.22 -0.20
CA GLY A 357 2.60 6.01 -0.26
C GLY A 357 3.20 4.86 0.52
N ILE A 358 2.67 3.65 0.33
CA ILE A 358 3.05 2.46 1.11
C ILE A 358 4.55 2.11 1.00
N ALA A 359 5.18 2.39 -0.13
CA ALA A 359 6.63 2.21 -0.31
C ALA A 359 7.47 3.29 0.39
N PHE A 360 6.87 4.46 0.63
CA PHE A 360 7.53 5.66 1.16
C PHE A 360 6.64 6.34 2.22
N PRO A 361 6.34 5.63 3.34
CA PRO A 361 5.39 6.11 4.34
C PRO A 361 6.02 7.07 5.34
N GLU A 362 5.19 7.81 6.06
CA GLU A 362 5.66 8.63 7.19
C GLU A 362 6.03 7.76 8.40
N GLU A 363 7.04 8.16 9.16
CA GLU A 363 7.34 7.60 10.48
C GLU A 363 6.48 8.32 11.53
N VAL A 364 5.68 7.56 12.28
CA VAL A 364 4.86 8.08 13.37
C VAL A 364 5.11 7.29 14.65
N ALA A 365 4.89 7.94 15.79
CA ALA A 365 4.88 7.27 17.09
C ALA A 365 3.44 7.15 17.60
N ASP A 366 3.11 6.00 18.17
CA ASP A 366 1.85 5.82 18.90
C ASP A 366 1.93 6.45 20.32
N PRO A 367 0.83 6.49 21.09
CA PRO A 367 0.83 7.09 22.43
C PRO A 367 1.82 6.46 23.43
N GLU A 368 2.29 5.23 23.18
CA GLU A 368 3.32 4.57 24.01
C GLU A 368 4.74 4.78 23.48
N GLY A 369 4.89 5.57 22.41
CA GLY A 369 6.18 5.85 21.78
C GLY A 369 6.65 4.73 20.84
N ASN A 370 5.80 3.75 20.51
CA ASN A 370 6.15 2.74 19.51
C ASN A 370 6.20 3.41 18.14
N VAL A 371 7.33 3.24 17.45
CA VAL A 371 7.53 3.80 16.11
C VAL A 371 6.96 2.86 15.05
N GLU A 372 6.13 3.40 14.17
CA GLU A 372 5.46 2.69 13.09
C GLU A 372 5.48 3.46 11.76
N ALA A 373 5.38 2.74 10.66
CA ALA A 373 5.15 3.32 9.33
C ALA A 373 3.66 3.63 9.14
N ALA A 374 3.32 4.89 8.87
CA ALA A 374 1.98 5.36 8.66
C ALA A 374 1.44 4.99 7.27
N VAL A 375 0.73 3.86 7.17
CA VAL A 375 0.20 3.34 5.91
C VAL A 375 -1.32 3.44 5.88
N GLY A 376 -1.86 4.19 4.92
CA GLY A 376 -3.29 4.34 4.69
C GLY A 376 -3.61 5.63 3.93
N VAL A 377 -4.75 5.67 3.22
CA VAL A 377 -5.14 6.82 2.38
C VAL A 377 -5.08 8.13 3.18
N ALA A 378 -5.75 8.17 4.34
CA ALA A 378 -5.78 9.35 5.19
C ALA A 378 -4.40 9.77 5.70
N LYS A 379 -3.52 8.79 5.96
CA LYS A 379 -2.15 9.02 6.43
C LYS A 379 -1.28 9.63 5.33
N PHE A 380 -1.46 9.19 4.09
CA PHE A 380 -0.74 9.78 2.95
C PHE A 380 -1.15 11.24 2.73
N PHE A 381 -2.45 11.56 2.75
CA PHE A 381 -2.93 12.95 2.68
C PHE A 381 -2.36 13.81 3.81
N LYS A 382 -2.36 13.30 5.05
CA LYS A 382 -1.78 14.01 6.20
C LYS A 382 -0.27 14.25 6.02
N PHE A 383 0.46 13.24 5.55
CA PHE A 383 1.89 13.33 5.35
C PHE A 383 2.23 14.37 4.27
N THR A 384 1.59 14.29 3.09
CA THR A 384 1.84 15.21 1.98
C THR A 384 1.44 16.64 2.34
N GLU A 385 0.34 16.83 3.06
CA GLU A 385 -0.05 18.15 3.57
C GLU A 385 1.00 18.75 4.52
N ARG A 386 1.60 17.93 5.38
CA ARG A 386 2.65 18.38 6.31
C ARG A 386 3.93 18.81 5.59
N VAL A 387 4.35 18.06 4.57
CA VAL A 387 5.67 18.25 3.92
C VAL A 387 5.62 19.05 2.63
N LYS A 388 4.44 19.42 2.10
CA LYS A 388 4.33 20.17 0.83
C LYS A 388 5.12 21.49 0.84
N GLY A 389 5.24 22.15 1.99
CA GLY A 389 6.05 23.37 2.12
C GLY A 389 7.53 23.13 1.78
N ASP A 390 8.08 21.99 2.21
CA ASP A 390 9.45 21.60 1.91
C ASP A 390 9.63 21.26 0.42
N TRP A 391 8.61 20.66 -0.22
CA TRP A 391 8.62 20.42 -1.66
C TRP A 391 8.73 21.72 -2.47
N MET A 392 8.07 22.79 -2.01
CA MET A 392 8.09 24.09 -2.68
C MET A 392 9.36 24.90 -2.38
N ALA A 393 10.09 24.56 -1.33
CA ALA A 393 11.36 25.18 -0.99
C ALA A 393 12.50 24.78 -1.93
N VAL A 394 12.37 23.64 -2.64
CA VAL A 394 13.27 23.27 -3.73
C VAL A 394 13.04 24.24 -4.88
N ARG A 395 13.97 25.17 -5.10
CA ARG A 395 14.00 26.12 -6.22
C ARG A 395 15.20 25.85 -7.08
#